data_AF-G9JY82-F1
#
_entry.id   AF-G9JY82-F1
#
_cell.length_a   1.000
_cell.length_b   1.000
_cell.length_c   1.000
_cell.angle_alpha   90.00
_cell.angle_beta   90.00
_cell.angle_gamma   90.00
#
_symmetry.space_group_name_H-M   'P 1'
#
loop_
_entity.id
_entity.type
_entity.pdbx_description
1 polymer ?
#
loop_
_entity_poly.entity_id
_entity_poly.type
_entity_poly.pdbx_seq_one_letter_code
_entity_poly.pdbx_strand_id
1 'polypeptide(L)'
;RTVITGDPNLSIDEVGVPRSIARTLTYPELVTPYNIDKLQKLVRNGPTEHPGAVYVIRDDGQRIDLRWNKREVPLQLGWKVERHINDGDVVIFNRQPSLHKMSMMGHKIRVMPYSTFRLNLSVTSPYNADFDGDEMNLHVPQSVETRAEITEICMVPRQIVSPQSNKPVMGIVQDTLCGVRKFTKRDCFLTKEMVMNLVMWVPGWEGFLPTPAILKPKPLWTGKQMVSMIIPKGINCICYHSTHPDNEESDISPGDTKVIVENGELICGIVCKKTVGTSGGGLIHVIMNQHGPEVAKTFFNGCQTVVNYWLLQHGFSIGIGDTVADRSTVMTITSIISNATNNVNDLIIQAQQDKLECKPGMTLRETFESLVNRALNTARDDAGKMAQQSLREDNNVKQMVISGSKGSFINVSQMTACVGQQNVEGKRIPFGFKYRTLPHFTKDDHSPESRGFVENSYLRG
;
A
#
# COMPACT_ATOMS: atom_id res chain seq x y z
N ARG A 1 12.15 17.18 -11.62
CA ARG A 1 10.88 17.04 -10.89
C ARG A 1 9.77 16.82 -11.90
N THR A 2 8.86 15.88 -11.67
CA THR A 2 7.61 15.72 -12.43
C THR A 2 6.62 14.91 -11.57
N VAL A 3 5.38 14.84 -12.02
CA VAL A 3 4.30 14.04 -11.42
C VAL A 3 4.66 12.55 -11.41
N ILE A 4 4.26 11.84 -10.36
CA ILE A 4 4.43 10.40 -10.22
C ILE A 4 3.19 9.61 -10.62
N THR A 5 3.41 8.39 -11.09
CA THR A 5 2.38 7.41 -11.45
C THR A 5 2.82 6.01 -11.02
N GLY A 6 1.86 5.16 -10.65
CA GLY A 6 2.14 3.77 -10.28
C GLY A 6 2.34 2.89 -11.51
N ASP A 7 3.33 2.00 -11.48
CA ASP A 7 3.52 0.98 -12.52
C ASP A 7 3.84 -0.38 -11.87
N PRO A 8 2.92 -1.37 -11.94
CA PRO A 8 3.10 -2.68 -11.31
C PRO A 8 4.12 -3.57 -12.03
N ASN A 9 4.59 -3.20 -13.23
CA ASN A 9 5.54 -3.99 -14.01
C ASN A 9 7.00 -3.56 -13.80
N LEU A 10 7.23 -2.52 -13.00
CA LEU A 10 8.57 -2.10 -12.57
C LEU A 10 8.99 -2.86 -11.33
N SER A 11 10.28 -3.20 -11.24
CA SER A 11 10.85 -3.72 -9.99
C SER A 11 10.79 -2.66 -8.88
N ILE A 12 10.83 -3.07 -7.61
CA ILE A 12 10.85 -2.11 -6.49
C ILE A 12 12.05 -1.16 -6.51
N ASP A 13 13.17 -1.58 -7.10
CA ASP A 13 14.39 -0.78 -7.24
C ASP A 13 14.45 -0.01 -8.57
N GLU A 14 13.39 -0.04 -9.39
CA GLU A 14 13.32 0.68 -10.67
C GLU A 14 12.46 1.94 -10.58
N VAL A 15 12.88 2.98 -11.27
CA VAL A 15 12.09 4.19 -11.51
C VAL A 15 12.00 4.47 -13.01
N GLY A 16 10.76 4.58 -13.50
CA GLY A 16 10.48 4.96 -14.87
C GLY A 16 10.78 6.44 -15.09
N VAL A 17 11.68 6.75 -16.01
CA VAL A 17 12.10 8.13 -16.33
C VAL A 17 11.68 8.50 -17.76
N PRO A 18 10.95 9.62 -17.95
CA PRO A 18 10.62 10.15 -19.26
C PRO A 18 11.83 10.38 -20.16
N ARG A 19 11.72 10.04 -21.46
CA ARG A 19 12.75 10.34 -22.48
C ARG A 19 13.13 11.83 -22.56
N SER A 20 12.22 12.75 -22.24
CA SER A 20 12.52 14.19 -22.18
C SER A 20 13.52 14.52 -21.07
N ILE A 21 13.32 13.97 -19.88
CA ILE A 21 14.21 14.12 -18.73
C ILE A 21 15.53 13.37 -18.97
N ALA A 22 15.47 12.16 -19.54
CA ALA A 22 16.65 11.34 -19.80
C ALA A 22 17.64 11.99 -20.79
N ARG A 23 17.14 12.74 -21.78
CA ARG A 23 17.97 13.53 -22.71
C ARG A 23 18.56 14.79 -22.10
N THR A 24 18.00 15.28 -21.00
CA THR A 24 18.43 16.54 -20.38
C THR A 24 19.48 16.30 -19.31
N LEU A 25 19.28 15.26 -18.49
CA LEU A 25 20.21 14.91 -17.42
C LEU A 25 21.38 14.08 -17.98
N THR A 26 22.59 14.42 -17.54
CA THR A 26 23.82 13.78 -18.02
C THR A 26 24.59 13.09 -16.89
N TYR A 27 25.43 12.13 -17.29
CA TYR A 27 26.42 11.48 -16.45
C TYR A 27 27.79 11.58 -17.11
N PRO A 28 28.81 12.15 -16.45
CA PRO A 28 30.16 12.27 -17.00
C PRO A 28 30.88 10.92 -16.90
N GLU A 29 30.96 10.21 -18.02
CA GLU A 29 31.66 8.93 -18.10
C GLU A 29 33.08 9.12 -18.65
N LEU A 30 34.07 8.54 -17.96
CA LEU A 30 35.47 8.55 -18.41
C LEU A 30 35.64 7.62 -19.62
N VAL A 31 36.35 8.08 -20.64
CA VAL A 31 36.71 7.27 -21.80
C VAL A 31 37.83 6.32 -21.41
N THR A 32 37.53 5.04 -21.51
CA THR A 32 38.42 3.91 -21.22
C THR A 32 38.46 2.97 -22.43
N PRO A 33 39.44 2.05 -22.50
CA PRO A 33 39.48 1.07 -23.59
C PRO A 33 38.20 0.21 -23.68
N TYR A 34 37.47 0.05 -22.58
CA TYR A 34 36.27 -0.79 -22.50
C TYR A 34 35.01 -0.15 -23.07
N ASN A 35 34.93 1.20 -23.09
CA ASN A 35 33.72 1.93 -23.44
C ASN A 35 33.90 2.93 -24.59
N ILE A 36 35.11 3.09 -25.14
CA ILE A 36 35.40 4.07 -26.20
C ILE A 36 34.47 3.94 -27.42
N ASP A 37 34.25 2.71 -27.92
CA ASP A 37 33.35 2.49 -29.06
C ASP A 37 31.90 2.86 -28.75
N LYS A 38 31.44 2.51 -27.54
CA LYS A 38 30.10 2.85 -27.05
C LYS A 38 29.94 4.37 -26.94
N LEU A 39 30.91 5.06 -26.31
CA LEU A 39 30.87 6.50 -26.12
C LEU A 39 30.99 7.24 -27.45
N GLN A 40 31.82 6.76 -28.39
CA GLN A 40 31.93 7.33 -29.73
C GLN A 40 30.58 7.29 -30.46
N LYS A 41 29.84 6.18 -30.34
CA LYS A 41 28.47 6.08 -30.89
C LYS A 41 27.51 7.08 -30.26
N LEU A 42 27.55 7.26 -28.93
CA LEU A 42 26.70 8.26 -28.24
C LEU A 42 27.02 9.69 -28.67
N VAL A 43 28.30 10.00 -28.88
CA VAL A 43 28.75 11.30 -29.38
C VAL A 43 28.27 11.53 -30.82
N ARG A 44 28.31 10.50 -31.69
CA ARG A 44 27.76 10.59 -33.06
C ARG A 44 26.25 10.80 -33.08
N ASN A 45 25.51 10.14 -32.20
CA ASN A 45 24.06 10.34 -32.04
C ASN A 45 23.74 11.77 -31.56
N GLY A 46 24.63 12.37 -30.78
CA GLY A 46 24.52 13.74 -30.31
C GLY A 46 23.42 13.96 -29.26
N PRO A 47 23.01 15.21 -29.04
CA PRO A 47 22.15 15.59 -27.91
C PRO A 47 20.64 15.44 -28.17
N THR A 48 20.23 15.26 -29.43
CA THR A 48 18.81 15.20 -29.81
C THR A 48 18.23 13.79 -29.71
N GLU A 49 19.04 12.78 -30.02
CA GLU A 49 18.68 11.37 -29.99
C GLU A 49 19.02 10.71 -28.64
N HIS A 50 18.18 9.79 -28.19
CA HIS A 50 18.46 8.95 -27.01
C HIS A 50 18.54 7.49 -27.46
N PRO A 51 19.61 6.75 -27.12
CA PRO A 51 20.77 7.15 -26.32
C PRO A 51 21.74 8.11 -27.05
N GLY A 52 22.29 9.10 -26.35
CA GLY A 52 23.16 10.14 -26.93
C GLY A 52 24.05 10.83 -25.90
N ALA A 53 24.69 11.94 -26.28
CA ALA A 53 25.55 12.74 -25.41
C ALA A 53 25.46 14.24 -25.71
N VAL A 54 25.76 15.07 -24.70
CA VAL A 54 25.65 16.54 -24.81
C VAL A 54 27.01 17.21 -24.90
N TYR A 55 27.99 16.74 -24.12
CA TYR A 55 29.31 17.35 -24.06
C TYR A 55 30.45 16.32 -24.09
N VAL A 56 31.58 16.74 -24.65
CA VAL A 56 32.87 16.06 -24.53
C VAL A 56 33.85 17.00 -23.85
N ILE A 57 34.51 16.54 -22.80
CA ILE A 57 35.50 17.29 -22.03
C ILE A 57 36.86 16.64 -22.25
N ARG A 58 37.80 17.43 -22.76
CA ARG A 58 39.19 17.01 -23.01
C ARG A 58 40.04 17.08 -21.74
N ASP A 59 41.25 16.55 -21.80
CA ASP A 59 42.21 16.56 -20.69
C ASP A 59 42.67 17.99 -20.30
N ASP A 60 42.68 18.92 -21.25
CA ASP A 60 42.96 20.35 -21.03
C ASP A 60 41.79 21.10 -20.36
N GLY A 61 40.68 20.41 -20.08
CA GLY A 61 39.47 20.98 -19.51
C GLY A 61 38.56 21.66 -20.55
N GLN A 62 38.92 21.66 -21.83
CA GLN A 62 38.10 22.24 -22.88
C GLN A 62 36.81 21.42 -23.05
N ARG A 63 35.67 22.09 -22.92
CA ARG A 63 34.33 21.50 -23.09
C ARG A 63 33.81 21.77 -24.49
N ILE A 64 33.54 20.71 -25.24
CA ILE A 64 32.94 20.75 -26.58
C ILE A 64 31.45 20.49 -26.45
N ASP A 65 30.62 21.44 -26.88
CA ASP A 65 29.16 21.26 -26.97
C ASP A 65 28.78 20.58 -28.29
N LEU A 66 28.16 19.42 -28.20
CA LEU A 66 27.74 18.62 -29.36
C LEU A 66 26.52 19.20 -30.09
N ARG A 67 25.81 20.17 -29.50
CA ARG A 67 24.67 20.84 -30.17
C ARG A 67 25.11 21.71 -31.34
N TRP A 68 26.27 22.33 -31.23
CA TRP A 68 26.77 23.29 -32.23
C TRP A 68 27.97 22.75 -33.02
N ASN A 69 28.64 21.71 -32.53
CA ASN A 69 29.78 21.13 -33.23
C ASN A 69 29.34 20.16 -34.34
N LYS A 70 29.56 20.54 -35.59
CA LYS A 70 29.22 19.72 -36.79
C LYS A 70 30.30 18.72 -37.19
N ARG A 71 31.48 18.76 -36.55
CA ARG A 71 32.61 17.87 -36.87
C ARG A 71 32.60 16.65 -35.96
N GLU A 72 32.93 15.49 -36.52
CA GLU A 72 33.14 14.28 -35.71
C GLU A 72 34.29 14.52 -34.73
N VAL A 73 34.06 14.18 -33.46
CA VAL A 73 35.05 14.28 -32.39
C VAL A 73 35.59 12.88 -32.14
N PRO A 74 36.82 12.55 -32.59
CA PRO A 74 37.45 11.29 -32.23
C PRO A 74 37.82 11.32 -30.74
N LEU A 75 37.25 10.43 -29.95
CA LEU A 75 37.52 10.35 -28.52
C LEU A 75 38.93 9.80 -28.24
N GLN A 76 39.56 10.31 -27.19
CA GLN A 76 40.83 9.80 -26.65
C GLN A 76 40.63 9.26 -25.24
N LEU A 77 41.50 8.33 -24.83
CA LEU A 77 41.51 7.79 -23.47
C LEU A 77 41.81 8.91 -22.46
N GLY A 78 41.06 8.96 -21.36
CA GLY A 78 41.18 10.00 -20.33
C GLY A 78 40.17 11.14 -20.46
N TRP A 79 39.59 11.35 -21.65
CA TRP A 79 38.54 12.34 -21.85
C TRP A 79 37.25 11.94 -21.10
N LYS A 80 36.35 12.90 -20.88
CA LYS A 80 35.03 12.64 -20.28
C LYS A 80 33.93 12.95 -21.28
N VAL A 81 32.92 12.07 -21.33
CA VAL A 81 31.72 12.27 -22.15
C VAL A 81 30.53 12.43 -21.21
N GLU A 82 29.86 13.59 -21.26
CA GLU A 82 28.59 13.80 -20.58
C GLU A 82 27.47 13.19 -21.42
N ARG A 83 27.26 11.88 -21.25
CA ARG A 83 26.20 11.15 -21.92
C ARG A 83 24.86 11.36 -21.26
N HIS A 84 23.77 11.16 -22.00
CA HIS A 84 22.43 11.04 -21.43
C HIS A 84 22.38 9.92 -20.37
N ILE A 85 21.52 10.06 -19.37
CA ILE A 85 21.20 8.97 -18.46
C ILE A 85 20.48 7.84 -19.23
N ASN A 86 20.79 6.59 -18.90
CA ASN A 86 20.33 5.38 -19.60
C ASN A 86 19.75 4.36 -18.61
N ASP A 87 19.15 3.30 -19.16
CA ASP A 87 18.68 2.16 -18.38
C ASP A 87 19.78 1.58 -17.48
N GLY A 88 19.44 1.32 -16.23
CA GLY A 88 20.34 0.78 -15.22
C GLY A 88 21.20 1.81 -14.48
N ASP A 89 21.21 3.08 -14.89
CA ASP A 89 21.89 4.13 -14.13
C ASP A 89 21.22 4.34 -12.76
N VAL A 90 22.03 4.56 -11.72
CA VAL A 90 21.55 4.73 -10.34
C VAL A 90 21.29 6.19 -10.04
N VAL A 91 20.15 6.49 -9.43
CA VAL A 91 19.69 7.84 -9.06
C VAL A 91 19.12 7.86 -7.65
N ILE A 92 19.17 9.01 -6.99
CA ILE A 92 18.44 9.23 -5.74
C ILE A 92 17.07 9.81 -6.10
N PHE A 93 16.03 9.24 -5.50
CA PHE A 93 14.65 9.67 -5.68
C PHE A 93 14.04 10.06 -4.33
N ASN A 94 13.36 11.20 -4.27
CA ASN A 94 12.78 11.71 -3.04
C ASN A 94 11.44 12.44 -3.22
N ARG A 95 10.63 12.40 -2.16
CA ARG A 95 9.39 13.16 -2.00
C ARG A 95 9.55 14.17 -0.86
N GLN A 96 9.12 15.40 -1.09
CA GLN A 96 9.10 16.44 -0.05
C GLN A 96 7.76 16.43 0.69
N PRO A 97 7.72 16.65 2.02
CA PRO A 97 8.85 16.84 2.93
C PRO A 97 9.55 15.51 3.30
N SER A 98 10.89 15.52 3.36
CA SER A 98 11.69 14.35 3.76
C SER A 98 11.75 14.24 5.28
N LEU A 99 10.90 13.40 5.88
CA LEU A 99 10.81 13.25 7.35
C LEU A 99 11.70 12.13 7.90
N HIS A 100 12.10 11.17 7.08
CA HIS A 100 12.91 10.03 7.50
C HIS A 100 13.86 9.59 6.38
N LYS A 101 14.84 8.74 6.73
CA LYS A 101 15.86 8.24 5.78
C LYS A 101 15.24 7.67 4.50
N MET A 102 14.21 6.84 4.62
CA MET A 102 13.53 6.21 3.48
C MET A 102 12.70 7.18 2.62
N SER A 103 12.61 8.47 2.97
CA SER A 103 12.07 9.50 2.07
C SER A 103 13.06 9.86 0.95
N MET A 104 14.31 9.37 1.02
CA MET A 104 15.34 9.47 -0.02
C MET A 104 15.99 8.09 -0.23
N MET A 105 15.77 7.47 -1.38
CA MET A 105 16.32 6.14 -1.68
C MET A 105 16.89 6.07 -3.10
N GLY A 106 17.83 5.15 -3.30
CA GLY A 106 18.43 4.85 -4.58
C GLY A 106 17.55 3.94 -5.44
N HIS A 107 17.40 4.31 -6.72
CA HIS A 107 16.70 3.54 -7.75
C HIS A 107 17.55 3.40 -9.00
N LYS A 108 17.27 2.38 -9.81
CA LYS A 108 17.78 2.20 -11.17
C LYS A 108 16.81 2.82 -12.16
N ILE A 109 17.34 3.55 -13.12
CA ILE A 109 16.54 4.17 -14.17
C ILE A 109 16.05 3.10 -15.13
N ARG A 110 14.78 3.23 -15.53
CA ARG A 110 14.23 2.63 -16.74
C ARG A 110 13.61 3.73 -17.59
N VAL A 111 14.18 4.00 -18.75
CA VAL A 111 13.74 5.05 -19.65
C VAL A 111 12.45 4.63 -20.34
N MET A 112 11.41 5.43 -20.19
CA MET A 112 10.06 5.10 -20.65
C MET A 112 9.46 6.24 -21.48
N PRO A 113 8.48 5.94 -22.36
CA PRO A 113 7.67 6.96 -23.00
C PRO A 113 6.83 7.75 -21.99
N TYR A 114 6.14 8.79 -22.47
CA TYR A 114 5.33 9.72 -21.67
C TYR A 114 6.17 10.61 -20.73
N SER A 115 5.49 11.37 -19.85
CA SER A 115 6.07 12.54 -19.16
C SER A 115 6.07 12.45 -17.62
N THR A 116 5.64 11.33 -17.04
CA THR A 116 5.57 11.12 -15.59
C THR A 116 6.68 10.21 -15.10
N PHE A 117 7.09 10.38 -13.84
CA PHE A 117 7.88 9.37 -13.16
C PHE A 117 7.00 8.16 -12.83
N ARG A 118 7.55 6.95 -12.97
CA ARG A 118 6.85 5.72 -12.62
C ARG A 118 7.57 4.99 -11.51
N LEU A 119 6.84 4.51 -10.52
CA LEU A 119 7.42 3.71 -9.46
C LEU A 119 6.51 2.54 -9.08
N ASN A 120 7.12 1.53 -8.47
CA ASN A 120 6.44 0.38 -7.94
C ASN A 120 5.53 0.75 -6.74
N LEU A 121 4.35 0.12 -6.66
CA LEU A 121 3.35 0.42 -5.64
C LEU A 121 3.82 0.13 -4.21
N SER A 122 4.67 -0.87 -3.99
CA SER A 122 5.19 -1.19 -2.64
C SER A 122 6.15 -0.13 -2.09
N VAL A 123 6.68 0.75 -2.94
CA VAL A 123 7.58 1.85 -2.55
C VAL A 123 6.81 3.14 -2.23
N THR A 124 5.51 3.19 -2.50
CA THR A 124 4.67 4.35 -2.14
C THR A 124 4.60 4.57 -0.62
N SER A 125 4.61 3.48 0.16
CA SER A 125 4.52 3.53 1.63
C SER A 125 5.66 4.32 2.29
N PRO A 126 6.96 4.04 2.03
CA PRO A 126 8.05 4.84 2.57
C PRO A 126 8.09 6.27 2.03
N TYR A 127 7.63 6.55 0.82
CA TYR A 127 7.54 7.94 0.36
C TYR A 127 6.33 8.70 0.92
N ASN A 128 5.39 7.99 1.55
CA ASN A 128 4.06 8.48 1.88
C ASN A 128 3.39 9.16 0.67
N ALA A 129 3.57 8.54 -0.49
CA ALA A 129 3.14 9.06 -1.78
C ALA A 129 1.79 8.48 -2.19
N ASP A 130 0.97 9.30 -2.83
CA ASP A 130 -0.20 8.90 -3.59
C ASP A 130 -0.06 9.35 -5.05
N PHE A 131 -1.09 9.12 -5.86
CA PHE A 131 -1.06 9.37 -7.30
C PHE A 131 -2.16 10.37 -7.72
N ASP A 132 -2.53 11.30 -6.84
CA ASP A 132 -3.58 12.30 -7.07
C ASP A 132 -3.06 13.65 -7.60
N GLY A 133 -1.75 13.73 -7.90
CA GLY A 133 -1.07 14.95 -8.35
C GLY A 133 0.32 15.16 -7.74
N ASP A 134 0.73 14.27 -6.84
CA ASP A 134 2.05 14.25 -6.21
C ASP A 134 3.21 14.36 -7.23
N GLU A 135 4.23 15.14 -6.85
CA GLU A 135 5.46 15.32 -7.61
C GLU A 135 6.68 14.89 -6.79
N MET A 136 7.65 14.28 -7.46
CA MET A 136 8.90 13.84 -6.83
C MET A 136 10.13 14.36 -7.57
N ASN A 137 11.22 14.43 -6.82
CA ASN A 137 12.52 14.92 -7.28
C ASN A 137 13.46 13.73 -7.55
N LEU A 138 14.30 13.89 -8.56
CA LEU A 138 15.29 12.90 -8.99
C LEU A 138 16.63 13.59 -9.08
N HIS A 139 17.64 13.01 -8.45
CA HIS A 139 19.01 13.51 -8.39
C HIS A 139 19.96 12.48 -8.99
N VAL A 140 20.72 12.90 -10.00
CA VAL A 140 21.68 12.03 -10.71
C VAL A 140 23.08 12.21 -10.10
N PRO A 141 23.68 11.17 -9.49
CA PRO A 141 25.04 11.25 -8.97
C PRO A 141 26.03 11.48 -10.12
N GLN A 142 26.98 12.39 -9.94
CA GLN A 142 27.92 12.79 -10.98
C GLN A 142 29.29 12.09 -10.89
N SER A 143 29.62 11.47 -9.76
CA SER A 143 30.87 10.72 -9.56
C SER A 143 30.61 9.22 -9.51
N VAL A 144 31.64 8.42 -9.85
CA VAL A 144 31.59 6.96 -9.71
C VAL A 144 31.51 6.54 -8.24
N GLU A 145 32.20 7.28 -7.37
CA GLU A 145 32.21 7.05 -5.91
C GLU A 145 30.83 7.23 -5.30
N THR A 146 30.16 8.36 -5.56
CA THR A 146 28.79 8.60 -5.06
C THR A 146 27.80 7.60 -5.66
N ARG A 147 27.99 7.16 -6.91
CA ARG A 147 27.17 6.09 -7.50
C ARG A 147 27.33 4.78 -6.73
N ALA A 148 28.55 4.42 -6.32
CA ALA A 148 28.81 3.24 -5.51
C ALA A 148 28.21 3.37 -4.10
N GLU A 149 28.35 4.54 -3.46
CA GLU A 149 27.76 4.83 -2.16
C GLU A 149 26.24 4.62 -2.15
N ILE A 150 25.54 5.19 -3.14
CA ILE A 150 24.09 5.02 -3.27
C ILE A 150 23.74 3.54 -3.46
N THR A 151 24.48 2.85 -4.33
CA THR A 151 24.28 1.43 -4.66
C THR A 151 24.38 0.54 -3.41
N GLU A 152 25.40 0.77 -2.58
CA GLU A 152 25.70 -0.08 -1.43
C GLU A 152 24.97 0.30 -0.14
N ILE A 153 24.58 1.57 0.02
CA ILE A 153 23.98 2.05 1.28
C ILE A 153 22.50 2.36 1.12
N CYS A 154 22.12 3.09 0.07
CA CYS A 154 20.83 3.79 0.01
C CYS A 154 19.83 3.17 -0.98
N MET A 155 20.20 2.12 -1.72
CA MET A 155 19.28 1.43 -2.64
C MET A 155 18.03 0.89 -1.95
N VAL A 156 16.89 0.99 -2.64
CA VAL A 156 15.58 0.56 -2.12
C VAL A 156 15.57 -0.83 -1.48
N PRO A 157 16.12 -1.90 -2.09
CA PRO A 157 16.10 -3.24 -1.49
C PRO A 157 16.82 -3.30 -0.13
N ARG A 158 17.86 -2.48 0.06
CA ARG A 158 18.59 -2.36 1.33
C ARG A 158 17.84 -1.55 2.39
N GLN A 159 16.77 -0.84 2.00
CA GLN A 159 15.92 -0.03 2.88
C GLN A 159 14.55 -0.67 3.16
N ILE A 160 14.36 -1.96 2.83
CA ILE A 160 13.10 -2.68 3.09
C ILE A 160 12.76 -2.72 4.58
N VAL A 161 13.76 -2.93 5.46
CA VAL A 161 13.60 -2.97 6.93
C VAL A 161 14.17 -1.69 7.55
N SER A 162 13.37 -1.02 8.38
CA SER A 162 13.78 0.22 9.05
C SER A 162 14.28 -0.05 10.48
N PRO A 163 15.39 0.59 10.89
CA PRO A 163 15.89 0.52 12.26
C PRO A 163 15.01 1.29 13.26
N GLN A 164 14.07 2.14 12.81
CA GLN A 164 13.18 2.90 13.70
C GLN A 164 12.30 1.97 14.56
N SER A 165 11.87 0.85 14.00
CA SER A 165 10.96 -0.09 14.67
C SER A 165 11.28 -1.55 14.38
N ASN A 166 12.48 -1.83 13.87
CA ASN A 166 12.99 -3.18 13.56
C ASN A 166 11.99 -4.03 12.77
N LYS A 167 11.32 -3.42 11.79
CA LYS A 167 10.29 -4.06 10.96
C LYS A 167 10.31 -3.52 9.53
N PRO A 168 9.72 -4.24 8.56
CA PRO A 168 9.62 -3.76 7.19
C PRO A 168 8.84 -2.45 7.09
N VAL A 169 9.32 -1.52 6.26
CA VAL A 169 8.61 -0.28 5.88
C VAL A 169 7.88 -0.42 4.55
N MET A 170 8.29 -1.40 3.75
CA MET A 170 7.66 -1.77 2.48
C MET A 170 6.88 -3.08 2.66
N GLY A 171 5.73 -3.17 2.02
CA GLY A 171 4.86 -4.35 2.05
C GLY A 171 4.02 -4.44 0.78
N ILE A 172 3.31 -5.55 0.61
CA ILE A 172 2.29 -5.67 -0.45
C ILE A 172 1.09 -4.81 -0.03
N VAL A 173 0.62 -3.97 -0.96
CA VAL A 173 -0.42 -2.95 -0.69
C VAL A 173 -1.50 -2.98 -1.78
N GLN A 174 -2.61 -2.27 -1.52
CA GLN A 174 -3.69 -2.01 -2.48
C GLN A 174 -4.21 -3.31 -3.16
N ASP A 175 -4.29 -3.31 -4.49
CA ASP A 175 -4.88 -4.35 -5.31
C ASP A 175 -4.17 -5.68 -5.13
N THR A 176 -2.84 -5.70 -5.12
CA THR A 176 -2.07 -6.94 -4.89
C THR A 176 -2.38 -7.53 -3.51
N LEU A 177 -2.58 -6.69 -2.48
CA LEU A 177 -2.93 -7.16 -1.14
C LEU A 177 -4.36 -7.70 -1.06
N CYS A 178 -5.31 -7.08 -1.77
CA CYS A 178 -6.67 -7.62 -1.89
C CYS A 178 -6.68 -8.94 -2.68
N GLY A 179 -5.97 -8.96 -3.81
CA GLY A 179 -5.83 -10.09 -4.71
C GLY A 179 -5.19 -11.29 -4.02
N VAL A 180 -4.10 -11.11 -3.27
CA VAL A 180 -3.39 -12.23 -2.62
C VAL A 180 -4.27 -12.92 -1.58
N ARG A 181 -5.12 -12.19 -0.85
CA ARG A 181 -6.11 -12.79 0.06
C ARG A 181 -7.07 -13.69 -0.71
N LYS A 182 -7.69 -13.16 -1.77
CA LYS A 182 -8.66 -13.93 -2.59
C LYS A 182 -7.99 -15.14 -3.25
N PHE A 183 -6.79 -14.94 -3.77
CA PHE A 183 -5.99 -15.95 -4.46
C PHE A 183 -5.57 -17.10 -3.54
N THR A 184 -5.28 -16.80 -2.28
CA THR A 184 -4.83 -17.81 -1.30
C THR A 184 -5.97 -18.46 -0.51
N LYS A 185 -7.25 -18.18 -0.80
CA LYS A 185 -8.35 -18.92 -0.18
C LYS A 185 -8.37 -20.39 -0.59
N ARG A 186 -8.92 -21.26 0.27
CA ARG A 186 -9.03 -22.71 0.04
C ARG A 186 -9.88 -23.09 -1.19
N ASP A 187 -10.85 -22.25 -1.55
CA ASP A 187 -11.76 -22.42 -2.68
C ASP A 187 -11.19 -21.90 -4.02
N CYS A 188 -9.98 -21.33 -4.04
CA CYS A 188 -9.36 -20.82 -5.25
C CYS A 188 -8.60 -21.91 -6.02
N PHE A 189 -9.25 -22.48 -7.03
CA PHE A 189 -8.67 -23.45 -7.96
C PHE A 189 -8.39 -22.84 -9.34
N LEU A 190 -7.29 -23.29 -9.96
CA LEU A 190 -6.78 -22.79 -11.24
C LEU A 190 -6.70 -23.93 -12.25
N THR A 191 -7.11 -23.63 -13.49
CA THR A 191 -6.95 -24.53 -14.63
C THR A 191 -5.51 -24.52 -15.13
N LYS A 192 -5.11 -25.59 -15.83
CA LYS A 192 -3.78 -25.71 -16.43
C LYS A 192 -3.41 -24.52 -17.32
N GLU A 193 -4.35 -24.01 -18.11
CA GLU A 193 -4.14 -22.85 -18.99
C GLU A 193 -3.80 -21.58 -18.20
N MET A 194 -4.56 -21.31 -17.12
CA MET A 194 -4.33 -20.16 -16.26
C MET A 194 -2.98 -20.27 -15.53
N VAL A 195 -2.64 -21.46 -15.04
CA VAL A 195 -1.35 -21.75 -14.41
C VAL A 195 -0.21 -21.49 -15.39
N MET A 196 -0.29 -22.00 -16.61
CA MET A 196 0.72 -21.78 -17.66
C MET A 196 0.96 -20.30 -17.94
N ASN A 197 -0.08 -19.47 -17.92
CA ASN A 197 0.07 -18.03 -18.07
C ASN A 197 0.68 -17.38 -16.82
N LEU A 198 0.29 -17.81 -15.62
CA LEU A 198 0.80 -17.25 -14.36
C LEU A 198 2.29 -17.56 -14.13
N VAL A 199 2.74 -18.77 -14.45
CA VAL A 199 4.15 -19.16 -14.25
C VAL A 199 5.13 -18.34 -15.10
N MET A 200 4.68 -17.79 -16.24
CA MET A 200 5.49 -16.89 -17.07
C MET A 200 5.85 -15.58 -16.37
N TRP A 201 5.09 -15.20 -15.34
CA TRP A 201 5.37 -14.02 -14.52
C TRP A 201 6.21 -14.33 -13.28
N VAL A 202 6.44 -15.60 -12.96
CA VAL A 202 7.22 -15.98 -11.78
C VAL A 202 8.71 -15.71 -12.04
N PRO A 203 9.36 -14.84 -11.24
CA PRO A 203 10.76 -14.53 -11.44
C PRO A 203 11.63 -15.77 -11.18
N GLY A 204 12.57 -16.06 -12.09
CA GLY A 204 13.50 -17.18 -11.92
C GLY A 204 12.85 -18.56 -12.04
N TRP A 205 11.69 -18.68 -12.70
CA TRP A 205 11.04 -19.97 -12.93
C TRP A 205 11.94 -20.93 -13.73
N GLU A 206 12.17 -22.13 -13.18
CA GLU A 206 13.07 -23.14 -13.74
C GLU A 206 12.45 -23.96 -14.91
N GLY A 207 11.22 -23.66 -15.31
CA GLY A 207 10.52 -24.37 -16.40
C GLY A 207 9.69 -25.59 -15.95
N PHE A 208 9.69 -25.91 -14.65
CA PHE A 208 8.92 -27.02 -14.11
C PHE A 208 7.57 -26.56 -13.55
N LEU A 209 6.49 -27.21 -13.98
CA LEU A 209 5.18 -27.02 -13.38
C LEU A 209 5.04 -27.92 -12.14
N PRO A 210 4.55 -27.39 -11.00
CA PRO A 210 4.30 -28.22 -9.84
C PRO A 210 3.19 -29.23 -10.13
N THR A 211 3.20 -30.36 -9.42
CA THR A 211 2.10 -31.34 -9.49
C THR A 211 0.79 -30.67 -9.02
N PRO A 212 -0.33 -30.83 -9.75
CA PRO A 212 -1.60 -30.25 -9.33
C PRO A 212 -2.06 -30.83 -7.99
N ALA A 213 -2.65 -29.99 -7.14
CA ALA A 213 -3.23 -30.42 -5.87
C ALA A 213 -4.36 -31.45 -6.05
N ILE A 214 -5.12 -31.34 -7.15
CA ILE A 214 -6.17 -32.30 -7.53
C ILE A 214 -5.79 -32.89 -8.88
N LEU A 215 -5.66 -34.22 -8.97
CA LEU A 215 -5.32 -34.93 -10.21
C LEU A 215 -6.57 -35.39 -11.00
N LYS A 216 -7.62 -35.81 -10.30
CA LYS A 216 -8.89 -36.31 -10.88
C LYS A 216 -10.07 -35.56 -10.25
N PRO A 217 -11.17 -35.31 -10.99
CA PRO A 217 -11.43 -35.69 -12.38
C PRO A 217 -10.69 -34.82 -13.41
N LYS A 218 -10.30 -33.59 -13.03
CA LYS A 218 -9.51 -32.66 -13.85
C LYS A 218 -8.30 -32.19 -13.03
N PRO A 219 -7.13 -32.01 -13.64
CA PRO A 219 -5.98 -31.44 -12.95
C PRO A 219 -6.26 -29.97 -12.58
N LEU A 220 -6.23 -29.68 -11.28
CA LEU A 220 -6.43 -28.34 -10.72
C LEU A 220 -5.31 -27.99 -9.74
N TRP A 221 -4.83 -26.76 -9.84
CA TRP A 221 -3.85 -26.18 -8.92
C TRP A 221 -4.54 -25.22 -7.97
N THR A 222 -3.93 -24.92 -6.83
CA THR A 222 -4.44 -23.90 -5.90
C THR A 222 -3.63 -22.62 -6.02
N GLY A 223 -4.23 -21.49 -5.64
CA GLY A 223 -3.46 -20.24 -5.57
C GLY A 223 -2.32 -20.29 -4.55
N LYS A 224 -2.47 -21.08 -3.47
CA LYS A 224 -1.38 -21.33 -2.51
C LYS A 224 -0.15 -21.98 -3.15
N GLN A 225 -0.36 -22.98 -4.03
CA GLN A 225 0.73 -23.59 -4.80
C GLN A 225 1.46 -22.56 -5.66
N MET A 226 0.72 -21.59 -6.23
CA MET A 226 1.33 -20.55 -7.06
C MET A 226 2.11 -19.52 -6.25
N VAL A 227 1.58 -19.11 -5.10
CA VAL A 227 2.33 -18.26 -4.16
C VAL A 227 3.60 -18.97 -3.67
N SER A 228 3.54 -20.28 -3.45
CA SER A 228 4.71 -21.08 -3.04
C SER A 228 5.85 -21.03 -4.05
N MET A 229 5.56 -20.90 -5.36
CA MET A 229 6.63 -20.76 -6.36
C MET A 229 7.36 -19.41 -6.30
N ILE A 230 6.75 -18.41 -5.65
CA ILE A 230 7.32 -17.06 -5.49
C ILE A 230 8.12 -16.98 -4.18
N ILE A 231 7.78 -17.80 -3.20
CA ILE A 231 8.48 -17.83 -1.91
C ILE A 231 9.84 -18.54 -2.09
N PRO A 232 10.95 -17.94 -1.64
CA PRO A 232 12.25 -18.57 -1.68
C PRO A 232 12.29 -19.88 -0.89
N LYS A 233 13.02 -20.89 -1.41
CA LYS A 233 13.26 -22.15 -0.70
C LYS A 233 14.04 -21.92 0.59
N GLY A 234 13.76 -22.72 1.63
CA GLY A 234 14.39 -22.60 2.95
C GLY A 234 13.68 -21.66 3.93
N ILE A 235 12.66 -20.91 3.49
CA ILE A 235 11.87 -20.03 4.38
C ILE A 235 10.91 -20.85 5.23
N ASN A 236 10.96 -20.63 6.54
CA ASN A 236 9.99 -21.13 7.50
C ASN A 236 9.35 -19.95 8.24
N CYS A 237 8.01 -19.88 8.24
CA CYS A 237 7.29 -18.79 8.86
C CYS A 237 5.90 -19.25 9.31
N ILE A 238 5.54 -18.94 10.56
CA ILE A 238 4.19 -19.13 11.09
C ILE A 238 3.60 -17.74 11.36
N CYS A 239 2.45 -17.48 10.79
CA CYS A 239 1.71 -16.23 10.91
C CYS A 239 0.22 -16.52 11.14
N TYR A 240 -0.54 -15.49 11.53
CA TYR A 240 -1.98 -15.59 11.73
C TYR A 240 -2.72 -14.60 10.84
N HIS A 241 -3.84 -15.05 10.27
CA HIS A 241 -4.76 -14.21 9.51
C HIS A 241 -5.40 -13.13 10.41
N SER A 242 -5.97 -12.09 9.80
CA SER A 242 -6.62 -11.01 10.54
C SER A 242 -7.80 -11.47 11.39
N THR A 243 -8.52 -12.51 10.93
CA THR A 243 -9.69 -13.10 11.61
C THR A 243 -9.40 -14.44 12.30
N HIS A 244 -8.14 -14.72 12.64
CA HIS A 244 -7.82 -15.91 13.43
C HIS A 244 -8.46 -15.81 14.82
N PRO A 245 -9.26 -16.80 15.26
CA PRO A 245 -9.85 -16.81 16.59
C PRO A 245 -8.79 -17.01 17.68
N ASP A 246 -8.88 -16.26 18.79
CA ASP A 246 -7.90 -16.32 19.87
C ASP A 246 -7.88 -17.68 20.60
N ASN A 247 -8.95 -18.46 20.50
CA ASN A 247 -9.09 -19.77 21.13
C ASN A 247 -8.69 -20.95 20.23
N GLU A 248 -8.17 -20.69 19.03
CA GLU A 248 -7.85 -21.72 18.03
C GLU A 248 -6.34 -21.96 17.93
N GLU A 249 -5.83 -23.02 18.55
CA GLU A 249 -4.38 -23.32 18.51
C GLU A 249 -4.00 -24.43 17.51
N SER A 250 -4.99 -25.14 16.97
CA SER A 250 -4.79 -26.29 16.08
C SER A 250 -4.00 -25.93 14.82
N ASP A 251 -3.13 -26.84 14.38
CA ASP A 251 -2.43 -26.72 13.10
C ASP A 251 -3.39 -26.85 11.90
N ILE A 252 -4.51 -27.57 12.05
CA ILE A 252 -5.54 -27.72 11.03
C ILE A 252 -6.64 -26.69 11.28
N SER A 253 -6.37 -25.43 10.89
CA SER A 253 -7.34 -24.36 11.09
C SER A 253 -8.62 -24.54 10.25
N PRO A 254 -9.83 -24.67 10.85
CA PRO A 254 -11.06 -24.83 10.08
C PRO A 254 -11.30 -23.65 9.15
N GLY A 255 -11.05 -22.44 9.64
CA GLY A 255 -11.17 -21.18 8.90
C GLY A 255 -10.00 -20.85 7.97
N ASP A 256 -9.00 -21.72 7.84
CA ASP A 256 -7.79 -21.47 7.03
C ASP A 256 -7.04 -20.20 7.48
N THR A 257 -6.94 -20.00 8.79
CA THR A 257 -6.46 -18.74 9.41
C THR A 257 -5.02 -18.83 9.90
N LYS A 258 -4.51 -20.02 10.20
CA LYS A 258 -3.11 -20.23 10.59
C LYS A 258 -2.26 -20.37 9.32
N VAL A 259 -1.40 -19.39 9.07
CA VAL A 259 -0.53 -19.34 7.88
C VAL A 259 0.78 -20.03 8.21
N ILE A 260 1.05 -21.14 7.53
CA ILE A 260 2.27 -21.94 7.72
C ILE A 260 3.00 -22.00 6.37
N VAL A 261 4.21 -21.43 6.36
CA VAL A 261 5.17 -21.56 5.27
C VAL A 261 6.30 -22.44 5.78
N GLU A 262 6.57 -23.54 5.08
CA GLU A 262 7.64 -24.49 5.41
C GLU A 262 8.49 -24.76 4.17
N ASN A 263 9.80 -24.61 4.30
CA ASN A 263 10.78 -24.77 3.23
C ASN A 263 10.42 -24.01 1.93
N GLY A 264 9.82 -22.82 2.06
CA GLY A 264 9.37 -22.01 0.94
C GLY A 264 8.03 -22.46 0.32
N GLU A 265 7.27 -23.33 0.96
CA GLU A 265 5.96 -23.78 0.51
C GLU A 265 4.84 -23.32 1.45
N LEU A 266 3.81 -22.69 0.91
CA LEU A 266 2.64 -22.25 1.66
C LEU A 266 1.68 -23.44 1.82
N ILE A 267 1.77 -24.12 2.96
CA ILE A 267 1.01 -25.33 3.28
C ILE A 267 -0.46 -24.99 3.55
N CYS A 268 -0.71 -24.05 4.46
CA CYS A 268 -2.06 -23.65 4.85
C CYS A 268 -2.14 -22.16 5.21
N GLY A 269 -3.37 -21.66 5.31
CA GLY A 269 -3.67 -20.30 5.75
C GLY A 269 -3.87 -19.28 4.63
N ILE A 270 -4.70 -18.28 4.91
CA ILE A 270 -4.99 -17.18 3.99
C ILE A 270 -4.02 -16.02 4.23
N VAL A 271 -3.30 -15.63 3.18
CA VAL A 271 -2.33 -14.53 3.23
C VAL A 271 -3.06 -13.19 3.31
N CYS A 272 -2.65 -12.34 4.25
CA CYS A 272 -3.21 -10.99 4.43
C CYS A 272 -2.11 -9.99 4.82
N LYS A 273 -2.50 -8.76 5.19
CA LYS A 273 -1.58 -7.70 5.65
C LYS A 273 -0.65 -8.14 6.79
N LYS A 274 -1.11 -9.03 7.69
CA LYS A 274 -0.27 -9.55 8.78
C LYS A 274 0.87 -10.45 8.28
N THR A 275 0.74 -11.05 7.10
CA THR A 275 1.76 -11.95 6.52
C THR A 275 2.67 -11.22 5.53
N VAL A 276 2.10 -10.49 4.57
CA VAL A 276 2.84 -9.84 3.46
C VAL A 276 2.83 -8.32 3.51
N GLY A 277 2.42 -7.73 4.65
CA GLY A 277 2.50 -6.30 4.90
C GLY A 277 3.78 -5.91 5.65
N THR A 278 3.69 -4.81 6.39
CA THR A 278 4.79 -4.20 7.17
C THR A 278 4.87 -4.71 8.62
N SER A 279 4.35 -5.91 8.87
CA SER A 279 4.33 -6.53 10.20
C SER A 279 5.72 -7.01 10.62
N GLY A 280 6.04 -6.82 11.90
CA GLY A 280 7.22 -7.45 12.49
C GLY A 280 7.04 -8.96 12.53
N GLY A 281 8.00 -9.69 11.94
CA GLY A 281 7.96 -11.15 11.86
C GLY A 281 7.09 -11.71 10.73
N GLY A 282 6.54 -10.83 9.88
CA GLY A 282 5.87 -11.25 8.65
C GLY A 282 6.85 -11.85 7.63
N LEU A 283 6.32 -12.44 6.58
CA LEU A 283 7.06 -13.18 5.55
C LEU A 283 8.18 -12.34 4.92
N ILE A 284 7.90 -11.07 4.61
CA ILE A 284 8.90 -10.14 4.05
C ILE A 284 10.06 -9.90 5.03
N HIS A 285 9.76 -9.81 6.33
CA HIS A 285 10.77 -9.62 7.36
C HIS A 285 11.69 -10.84 7.45
N VAL A 286 11.11 -12.05 7.43
CA VAL A 286 11.85 -13.31 7.47
C VAL A 286 12.74 -13.47 6.24
N ILE A 287 12.20 -13.22 5.04
CA ILE A 287 12.97 -13.30 3.78
C ILE A 287 14.16 -12.33 3.79
N MET A 288 13.93 -11.09 4.21
CA MET A 288 14.99 -10.07 4.29
C MET A 288 16.13 -10.52 5.22
N ASN A 289 15.80 -11.10 6.38
CA ASN A 289 16.79 -11.50 7.38
C ASN A 289 17.53 -12.80 7.01
N GLN A 290 16.87 -13.75 6.35
CA GLN A 290 17.46 -15.05 6.01
C GLN A 290 18.19 -15.06 4.65
N HIS A 291 17.65 -14.39 3.63
CA HIS A 291 18.16 -14.45 2.25
C HIS A 291 18.62 -13.09 1.70
N GLY A 292 18.41 -12.00 2.43
CA GLY A 292 18.90 -10.68 2.07
C GLY A 292 18.03 -9.89 1.08
N PRO A 293 18.48 -8.68 0.70
CA PRO A 293 17.68 -7.69 -0.01
C PRO A 293 17.28 -8.07 -1.44
N GLU A 294 18.17 -8.70 -2.21
CA GLU A 294 17.91 -9.05 -3.61
C GLU A 294 16.84 -10.14 -3.75
N VAL A 295 16.83 -11.11 -2.82
CA VAL A 295 15.81 -12.15 -2.78
C VAL A 295 14.47 -11.58 -2.32
N ALA A 296 14.47 -10.69 -1.32
CA ALA A 296 13.26 -9.98 -0.90
C ALA A 296 12.66 -9.14 -2.04
N LYS A 297 13.49 -8.45 -2.81
CA LYS A 297 13.08 -7.75 -4.04
C LYS A 297 12.39 -8.68 -5.03
N THR A 298 13.00 -9.84 -5.29
CA THR A 298 12.45 -10.84 -6.22
C THR A 298 11.07 -11.32 -5.75
N PHE A 299 10.89 -11.52 -4.44
CA PHE A 299 9.58 -11.84 -3.85
C PHE A 299 8.54 -10.74 -4.08
N PHE A 300 8.88 -9.46 -3.88
CA PHE A 300 7.97 -8.35 -4.17
C PHE A 300 7.51 -8.36 -5.63
N ASN A 301 8.46 -8.48 -6.56
CA ASN A 301 8.20 -8.46 -7.99
C ASN A 301 7.31 -9.64 -8.41
N GLY A 302 7.62 -10.84 -7.94
CA GLY A 302 6.82 -12.03 -8.24
C GLY A 302 5.42 -11.98 -7.66
N CYS A 303 5.30 -11.55 -6.40
CA CYS A 303 4.00 -11.44 -5.74
C CYS A 303 3.10 -10.45 -6.48
N GLN A 304 3.62 -9.28 -6.85
CA GLN A 304 2.85 -8.29 -7.59
C GLN A 304 2.48 -8.76 -8.99
N THR A 305 3.44 -9.23 -9.79
CA THR A 305 3.17 -9.61 -11.18
C THR A 305 2.20 -10.79 -11.28
N VAL A 306 2.39 -11.84 -10.50
CA VAL A 306 1.52 -13.03 -10.51
C VAL A 306 0.12 -12.71 -10.01
N VAL A 307 0.00 -12.02 -8.87
CA VAL A 307 -1.30 -11.71 -8.28
C VAL A 307 -2.05 -10.68 -9.12
N ASN A 308 -1.37 -9.65 -9.65
CA ASN A 308 -2.02 -8.65 -10.50
C ASN A 308 -2.48 -9.27 -11.82
N TYR A 309 -1.70 -10.18 -12.42
CA TYR A 309 -2.13 -10.90 -13.61
C TYR A 309 -3.36 -11.80 -13.33
N TRP A 310 -3.38 -12.49 -12.19
CA TRP A 310 -4.55 -13.25 -11.77
C TRP A 310 -5.77 -12.34 -11.54
N LEU A 311 -5.58 -11.22 -10.86
CA LEU A 311 -6.63 -10.26 -10.53
C LEU A 311 -7.21 -9.60 -11.78
N LEU A 312 -6.39 -9.38 -12.81
CA LEU A 312 -6.84 -8.88 -14.12
C LEU A 312 -7.89 -9.79 -14.76
N GLN A 313 -7.76 -11.12 -14.61
CA GLN A 313 -8.71 -12.10 -15.16
C GLN A 313 -9.90 -12.35 -14.23
N HIS A 314 -9.69 -12.27 -12.91
CA HIS A 314 -10.75 -12.51 -11.93
C HIS A 314 -11.68 -11.30 -11.76
N GLY A 315 -11.11 -10.10 -11.82
CA GLY A 315 -11.81 -8.85 -11.53
C GLY A 315 -12.03 -8.61 -10.04
N PHE A 316 -12.09 -7.33 -9.67
CA PHE A 316 -12.54 -6.88 -8.36
C PHE A 316 -13.18 -5.50 -8.50
N SER A 317 -14.31 -5.29 -7.83
CA SER A 317 -15.04 -4.03 -7.90
C SER A 317 -15.81 -3.82 -6.60
N ILE A 318 -16.24 -2.59 -6.38
CA ILE A 318 -17.10 -2.19 -5.26
C ILE A 318 -18.26 -1.38 -5.83
N GLY A 319 -19.47 -1.65 -5.38
CA GLY A 319 -20.65 -0.89 -5.75
C GLY A 319 -21.47 -0.45 -4.54
N ILE A 320 -22.52 0.31 -4.79
CA ILE A 320 -23.48 0.71 -3.74
C ILE A 320 -24.15 -0.50 -3.08
N GLY A 321 -24.31 -1.61 -3.81
CA GLY A 321 -24.85 -2.85 -3.25
C GLY A 321 -24.01 -3.42 -2.11
N ASP A 322 -22.69 -3.12 -2.07
CA ASP A 322 -21.82 -3.59 -1.00
C ASP A 322 -22.04 -2.83 0.33
N THR A 323 -22.78 -1.72 0.31
CA THR A 323 -23.11 -0.93 1.51
C THR A 323 -24.56 -1.12 1.97
N VAL A 324 -25.35 -1.96 1.28
CA VAL A 324 -26.74 -2.22 1.64
C VAL A 324 -26.81 -3.39 2.62
N ALA A 325 -27.34 -3.15 3.82
CA ALA A 325 -27.65 -4.21 4.78
C ALA A 325 -29.07 -4.78 4.59
N ASP A 326 -29.27 -6.00 5.07
CA ASP A 326 -30.57 -6.66 5.08
C ASP A 326 -31.61 -5.88 5.90
N ARG A 327 -32.87 -5.96 5.50
CA ARG A 327 -33.98 -5.26 6.18
C ARG A 327 -34.08 -5.61 7.66
N SER A 328 -33.83 -6.86 8.02
CA SER A 328 -33.81 -7.32 9.41
C SER A 328 -32.71 -6.59 10.21
N THR A 329 -31.49 -6.56 9.68
CA THR A 329 -30.36 -5.84 10.29
C THR A 329 -30.66 -4.36 10.43
N VAL A 330 -31.24 -3.75 9.40
CA VAL A 330 -31.61 -2.33 9.41
C VAL A 330 -32.63 -2.02 10.51
N MET A 331 -33.66 -2.86 10.69
CA MET A 331 -34.62 -2.73 11.78
C MET A 331 -33.95 -2.86 13.15
N THR A 332 -33.04 -3.81 13.32
CA THR A 332 -32.27 -3.97 14.56
C THR A 332 -31.38 -2.76 14.83
N ILE A 333 -30.69 -2.22 13.82
CA ILE A 333 -29.86 -1.02 13.94
C ILE A 333 -30.70 0.18 14.38
N THR A 334 -31.87 0.38 13.74
CA THR A 334 -32.78 1.47 14.13
C THR A 334 -33.26 1.28 15.57
N SER A 335 -33.59 0.06 16.00
CA SER A 335 -33.97 -0.22 17.39
C SER A 335 -32.83 0.07 18.39
N ILE A 336 -31.58 -0.28 18.07
CA ILE A 336 -30.41 0.02 18.91
C ILE A 336 -30.25 1.53 19.08
N ILE A 337 -30.37 2.29 17.98
CA ILE A 337 -30.26 3.75 18.00
C ILE A 337 -31.41 4.37 18.80
N SER A 338 -32.66 3.94 18.58
CA SER A 338 -33.81 4.44 19.35
C SER A 338 -33.67 4.16 20.86
N ASN A 339 -33.18 2.98 21.24
CA ASN A 339 -32.92 2.65 22.64
C ASN A 339 -31.84 3.55 23.25
N ALA A 340 -30.79 3.87 22.49
CA ALA A 340 -29.74 4.79 22.92
C ALA A 340 -30.27 6.22 23.09
N THR A 341 -31.07 6.71 22.15
CA THR A 341 -31.72 8.04 22.25
C THR A 341 -32.64 8.12 23.46
N ASN A 342 -33.42 7.07 23.75
CA ASN A 342 -34.25 7.00 24.95
C ASN A 342 -33.42 7.03 26.24
N ASN A 343 -32.32 6.28 26.30
CA ASN A 343 -31.41 6.32 27.45
C ASN A 343 -30.81 7.73 27.65
N VAL A 344 -30.46 8.45 26.57
CA VAL A 344 -30.00 9.84 26.68
C VAL A 344 -31.11 10.76 27.20
N ASN A 345 -32.35 10.57 26.77
CA ASN A 345 -33.49 11.34 27.29
C ASN A 345 -33.70 11.09 28.79
N ASP A 346 -33.57 9.84 29.25
CA ASP A 346 -33.64 9.51 30.68
C ASP A 346 -32.50 10.18 31.46
N LEU A 347 -31.27 10.21 30.93
CA LEU A 347 -30.15 10.93 31.52
C LEU A 347 -30.39 12.44 31.59
N ILE A 348 -31.03 13.03 30.59
CA ILE A 348 -31.41 14.46 30.59
C ILE A 348 -32.42 14.72 31.70
N ILE A 349 -33.46 13.88 31.84
CA ILE A 349 -34.48 14.01 32.87
C ILE A 349 -33.86 13.86 34.27
N GLN A 350 -32.97 12.88 34.46
CA GLN A 350 -32.25 12.70 35.73
C GLN A 350 -31.39 13.92 36.10
N ALA A 351 -30.70 14.50 35.12
CA ALA A 351 -29.89 15.70 35.34
C ALA A 351 -30.77 16.92 35.68
N GLN A 352 -31.94 17.08 35.03
CA GLN A 352 -32.89 18.15 35.31
C GLN A 352 -33.57 18.02 36.68
N GLN A 353 -33.78 16.79 37.15
CA GLN A 353 -34.36 16.49 38.47
C GLN A 353 -33.32 16.44 39.59
N ASP A 354 -32.06 16.81 39.32
CA ASP A 354 -30.93 16.78 40.26
C ASP A 354 -30.70 15.40 40.90
N LYS A 355 -31.01 14.34 40.15
CA LYS A 355 -30.83 12.93 40.56
C LYS A 355 -29.52 12.33 40.07
N LEU A 356 -28.75 13.07 39.27
CA LEU A 356 -27.51 12.60 38.67
C LEU A 356 -26.34 12.83 39.62
N GLU A 357 -25.68 11.76 40.06
CA GLU A 357 -24.50 11.86 40.91
C GLU A 357 -23.24 12.24 40.11
N CYS A 358 -22.44 13.15 40.66
CA CYS A 358 -21.17 13.56 40.05
C CYS A 358 -20.12 12.46 40.18
N LYS A 359 -19.39 12.19 39.11
CA LYS A 359 -18.20 11.33 39.19
C LYS A 359 -17.05 12.06 39.89
N PRO A 360 -16.18 11.35 40.63
CA PRO A 360 -15.01 11.96 41.27
C PRO A 360 -14.14 12.73 40.27
N GLY A 361 -13.81 13.99 40.60
CA GLY A 361 -12.96 14.85 39.76
C GLY A 361 -13.64 15.45 38.53
N MET A 362 -14.97 15.30 38.38
CA MET A 362 -15.75 15.90 37.30
C MET A 362 -16.86 16.80 37.85
N THR A 363 -17.17 17.87 37.12
CA THR A 363 -18.40 18.63 37.37
C THR A 363 -19.64 17.82 36.97
N LEU A 364 -20.82 18.23 37.45
CA LEU A 364 -22.09 17.60 37.07
C LEU A 364 -22.28 17.59 35.54
N ARG A 365 -21.97 18.70 34.89
CA ARG A 365 -22.08 18.83 33.42
C ARG A 365 -21.11 17.93 32.67
N GLU A 366 -19.87 17.82 33.14
CA GLU A 366 -18.88 16.92 32.55
C GLU A 366 -19.26 15.45 32.76
N THR A 367 -19.83 15.12 33.92
CA THR A 367 -20.35 13.79 34.21
C THR A 367 -21.49 13.43 33.25
N PHE A 368 -22.45 14.35 33.07
CA PHE A 368 -23.55 14.19 32.12
C PHE A 368 -23.03 13.99 30.68
N GLU A 369 -22.16 14.87 30.19
CA GLU A 369 -21.59 14.78 28.84
C GLU A 369 -20.78 13.49 28.64
N SER A 370 -20.04 13.03 29.66
CA SER A 370 -19.31 11.76 29.63
C SER A 370 -20.26 10.57 29.49
N LEU A 371 -21.36 10.55 30.25
CA LEU A 371 -22.35 9.46 30.21
C LEU A 371 -23.08 9.41 28.87
N VAL A 372 -23.48 10.57 28.34
CA VAL A 372 -24.16 10.67 27.04
C VAL A 372 -23.23 10.23 25.91
N ASN A 373 -21.98 10.72 25.87
CA ASN A 373 -21.00 10.29 24.86
C ASN A 373 -20.74 8.78 24.93
N ARG A 374 -20.66 8.21 26.14
CA ARG A 374 -20.51 6.76 26.30
C ARG A 374 -21.70 6.01 25.71
N ALA A 375 -22.94 6.41 26.03
CA ALA A 375 -24.14 5.74 25.52
C ALA A 375 -24.20 5.79 23.98
N LEU A 376 -23.95 6.96 23.38
CA LEU A 376 -23.99 7.14 21.92
C LEU A 376 -22.85 6.41 21.19
N ASN A 377 -21.65 6.39 21.77
CA ASN A 377 -20.53 5.63 21.19
C ASN A 377 -20.76 4.11 21.27
N THR A 378 -21.29 3.61 22.39
CA THR A 378 -21.66 2.18 22.50
C THR A 378 -22.73 1.82 21.46
N ALA A 379 -23.75 2.65 21.28
CA ALA A 379 -24.80 2.42 20.29
C ALA A 379 -24.24 2.36 18.86
N ARG A 380 -23.33 3.28 18.51
CA ARG A 380 -22.63 3.26 17.20
C ARG A 380 -21.82 1.98 17.01
N ASP A 381 -21.06 1.57 18.03
CA ASP A 381 -20.19 0.41 17.95
C ASP A 381 -21.01 -0.89 17.84
N ASP A 382 -22.13 -1.00 18.56
CA ASP A 382 -23.03 -2.16 18.50
C ASP A 382 -23.79 -2.22 17.17
N ALA A 383 -24.31 -1.08 16.68
CA ALA A 383 -24.91 -0.99 15.35
C ALA A 383 -23.91 -1.37 14.24
N GLY A 384 -22.65 -0.92 14.38
CA GLY A 384 -21.57 -1.26 13.46
C GLY A 384 -21.19 -2.74 13.45
N LYS A 385 -21.08 -3.36 14.63
CA LYS A 385 -20.83 -4.81 14.76
C LYS A 385 -21.95 -5.63 14.12
N MET A 386 -23.21 -5.23 14.33
CA MET A 386 -24.35 -5.90 13.72
C MET A 386 -24.32 -5.81 12.20
N ALA A 387 -24.03 -4.62 11.65
CA ALA A 387 -23.86 -4.44 10.20
C ALA A 387 -22.73 -5.31 9.65
N GLN A 388 -21.59 -5.40 10.33
CA GLN A 388 -20.47 -6.22 9.88
C GLN A 388 -20.77 -7.72 9.88
N GLN A 389 -21.52 -8.19 10.88
CA GLN A 389 -21.92 -9.58 11.01
C GLN A 389 -22.94 -9.98 9.95
N SER A 390 -23.84 -9.08 9.56
CA SER A 390 -24.81 -9.36 8.49
C SER A 390 -24.20 -9.38 7.10
N LEU A 391 -23.12 -8.62 6.86
CA LEU A 391 -22.43 -8.64 5.58
C LEU A 391 -21.87 -10.03 5.28
N ARG A 392 -22.25 -10.58 4.12
CA ARG A 392 -21.74 -11.84 3.60
C ARG A 392 -20.23 -11.78 3.36
N GLU A 393 -19.56 -12.94 3.37
CA GLU A 393 -18.10 -13.01 3.15
C GLU A 393 -17.67 -12.57 1.75
N ASP A 394 -18.57 -12.66 0.77
CA ASP A 394 -18.36 -12.25 -0.62
C ASP A 394 -18.59 -10.76 -0.85
N ASN A 395 -19.02 -10.00 0.15
CA ASN A 395 -19.13 -8.55 0.08
C ASN A 395 -17.76 -7.88 -0.17
N ASN A 396 -17.64 -7.01 -1.17
CA ASN A 396 -16.35 -6.49 -1.61
C ASN A 396 -15.72 -5.54 -0.58
N VAL A 397 -16.52 -4.73 0.11
CA VAL A 397 -16.05 -3.87 1.20
C VAL A 397 -15.44 -4.72 2.32
N LYS A 398 -16.15 -5.76 2.75
CA LYS A 398 -15.68 -6.68 3.78
C LYS A 398 -14.39 -7.39 3.36
N GLN A 399 -14.27 -7.79 2.09
CA GLN A 399 -13.04 -8.41 1.56
C GLN A 399 -11.82 -7.47 1.64
N MET A 400 -11.97 -6.17 1.36
CA MET A 400 -10.88 -5.18 1.48
C MET A 400 -10.47 -4.93 2.93
N VAL A 401 -11.44 -4.84 3.84
CA VAL A 401 -11.16 -4.63 5.27
C VAL A 401 -10.43 -5.84 5.86
N ILE A 402 -10.86 -7.06 5.52
CA ILE A 402 -10.23 -8.30 6.03
C ILE A 402 -8.82 -8.48 5.44
N SER A 403 -8.60 -8.19 4.15
CA SER A 403 -7.26 -8.25 3.55
C SER A 403 -6.32 -7.21 4.16
N GLY A 404 -6.88 -6.09 4.61
CA GLY A 404 -6.17 -4.92 5.10
C GLY A 404 -5.66 -4.00 3.98
N SER A 405 -6.20 -4.14 2.76
CA SER A 405 -5.80 -3.30 1.61
C SER A 405 -6.25 -1.86 1.77
N LYS A 406 -7.53 -1.64 2.09
CA LYS A 406 -8.11 -0.32 2.34
C LYS A 406 -9.37 -0.44 3.21
N GLY A 407 -9.63 0.60 3.98
CA GLY A 407 -10.79 0.68 4.87
C GLY A 407 -10.58 0.00 6.23
N SER A 408 -11.51 0.27 7.13
CA SER A 408 -11.57 -0.25 8.49
C SER A 408 -13.01 -0.61 8.86
N PHE A 409 -13.22 -1.29 9.98
CA PHE A 409 -14.55 -1.61 10.49
C PHE A 409 -15.41 -0.36 10.73
N ILE A 410 -14.79 0.76 11.10
CA ILE A 410 -15.49 2.04 11.28
C ILE A 410 -16.09 2.52 9.96
N ASN A 411 -15.37 2.39 8.84
CA ASN A 411 -15.88 2.83 7.54
C ASN A 411 -17.11 2.03 7.12
N VAL A 412 -17.12 0.72 7.36
CA VAL A 412 -18.27 -0.14 7.07
C VAL A 412 -19.48 0.27 7.92
N SER A 413 -19.25 0.51 9.21
CA SER A 413 -20.28 0.98 10.13
C SER A 413 -20.90 2.30 9.68
N GLN A 414 -20.08 3.29 9.31
CA GLN A 414 -20.57 4.61 8.90
C GLN A 414 -21.32 4.60 7.57
N MET A 415 -20.91 3.75 6.63
CA MET A 415 -21.59 3.61 5.33
C MET A 415 -22.93 2.89 5.43
N THR A 416 -23.05 1.92 6.34
CA THR A 416 -24.16 0.96 6.36
C THR A 416 -25.14 1.18 7.53
N ALA A 417 -24.64 1.59 8.70
CA ALA A 417 -25.40 1.68 9.94
C ALA A 417 -25.69 3.13 10.35
N CYS A 418 -24.72 3.83 10.95
CA CYS A 418 -24.85 5.22 11.34
C CYS A 418 -23.49 5.92 11.38
N VAL A 419 -23.46 7.23 11.08
CA VAL A 419 -22.23 8.03 11.14
C VAL A 419 -21.78 8.26 12.60
N GLY A 420 -22.74 8.50 13.50
CA GLY A 420 -22.53 8.66 14.94
C GLY A 420 -22.27 10.10 15.40
N GLN A 421 -21.81 10.24 16.65
CA GLN A 421 -21.60 11.54 17.31
C GLN A 421 -20.47 12.36 16.68
N GLN A 422 -20.76 13.60 16.29
CA GLN A 422 -19.76 14.57 15.87
C GLN A 422 -19.22 15.35 17.06
N ASN A 423 -17.89 15.44 17.16
CA ASN A 423 -17.20 16.09 18.25
C ASN A 423 -16.31 17.22 17.75
N VAL A 424 -16.28 18.33 18.49
CA VAL A 424 -15.39 19.48 18.30
C VAL A 424 -14.63 19.67 19.61
N GLU A 425 -13.29 19.70 19.55
CA GLU A 425 -12.43 19.82 20.74
C GLU A 425 -12.73 18.78 21.84
N GLY A 426 -13.07 17.55 21.44
CA GLY A 426 -13.39 16.45 22.35
C GLY A 426 -14.76 16.57 23.05
N LYS A 427 -15.58 17.55 22.67
CA LYS A 427 -16.93 17.76 23.20
C LYS A 427 -17.96 17.61 22.08
N ARG A 428 -19.22 17.32 22.44
CA ARG A 428 -20.34 17.42 21.49
C ARG A 428 -20.48 18.86 20.99
N ILE A 429 -21.18 19.06 19.88
CA ILE A 429 -21.30 20.36 19.22
C ILE A 429 -21.67 21.47 20.22
N PRO A 430 -20.83 22.51 20.38
CA PRO A 430 -21.07 23.56 21.36
C PRO A 430 -22.25 24.44 20.95
N PHE A 431 -22.83 25.15 21.91
CA PHE A 431 -23.85 26.16 21.62
C PHE A 431 -23.18 27.41 21.03
N GLY A 432 -23.17 27.51 19.71
CA GLY A 432 -22.66 28.69 18.99
C GLY A 432 -23.62 29.88 19.01
N PHE A 433 -24.93 29.62 19.09
CA PHE A 433 -25.94 30.65 19.36
C PHE A 433 -26.27 30.71 20.84
N LYS A 434 -27.04 31.73 21.24
CA LYS A 434 -27.50 31.90 22.63
C LYS A 434 -28.27 30.67 23.13
N TYR A 435 -27.57 29.80 23.87
CA TYR A 435 -28.04 28.54 24.46
C TYR A 435 -28.58 27.51 23.46
N ARG A 436 -28.10 27.50 22.20
CA ARG A 436 -28.49 26.49 21.19
C ARG A 436 -27.42 26.30 20.13
N THR A 437 -27.46 25.16 19.43
CA THR A 437 -26.50 24.82 18.37
C THR A 437 -26.85 25.48 17.04
N LEU A 438 -28.11 25.36 16.61
CA LEU A 438 -28.65 25.94 15.37
C LEU A 438 -29.97 26.69 15.64
N PRO A 439 -30.39 27.61 14.75
CA PRO A 439 -31.64 28.36 14.91
C PRO A 439 -32.91 27.49 14.85
N HIS A 440 -32.79 26.26 14.34
CA HIS A 440 -33.87 25.28 14.24
C HIS A 440 -34.16 24.55 15.56
N PHE A 441 -33.21 24.55 16.50
CA PHE A 441 -33.40 23.95 17.82
C PHE A 441 -33.86 25.00 18.84
N THR A 442 -34.57 24.52 19.85
CA THR A 442 -34.96 25.29 21.02
C THR A 442 -33.73 25.56 21.90
N LYS A 443 -33.89 26.47 22.88
CA LYS A 443 -32.81 26.76 23.83
C LYS A 443 -32.66 25.62 24.82
N ASP A 444 -31.43 25.42 25.30
CA ASP A 444 -31.05 24.43 26.29
C ASP A 444 -31.38 22.98 25.88
N ASP A 445 -31.43 22.73 24.56
CA ASP A 445 -31.65 21.40 24.00
C ASP A 445 -30.34 20.58 24.01
N HIS A 446 -30.27 19.62 24.93
CA HIS A 446 -29.15 18.71 25.14
C HIS A 446 -29.32 17.33 24.46
N SER A 447 -30.36 17.16 23.64
CA SER A 447 -30.66 15.94 22.90
C SER A 447 -29.50 15.52 21.97
N PRO A 448 -29.43 14.23 21.57
CA PRO A 448 -28.44 13.77 20.60
C PRO A 448 -28.49 14.55 19.28
N GLU A 449 -29.68 14.78 18.73
CA GLU A 449 -29.91 15.44 17.44
C GLU A 449 -29.41 16.89 17.45
N SER A 450 -29.81 17.68 18.46
CA SER A 450 -29.38 19.07 18.63
C SER A 450 -27.86 19.18 18.76
N ARG A 451 -27.24 18.19 19.42
CA ARG A 451 -25.81 18.20 19.78
C ARG A 451 -24.93 17.41 18.81
N GLY A 452 -25.41 17.11 17.61
CA GLY A 452 -24.60 16.60 16.49
C GLY A 452 -24.44 15.08 16.43
N PHE A 453 -25.37 14.32 16.98
CA PHE A 453 -25.46 12.89 16.71
C PHE A 453 -26.12 12.65 15.35
N VAL A 454 -25.42 11.98 14.44
CA VAL A 454 -25.94 11.64 13.11
C VAL A 454 -26.41 10.19 13.13
N GLU A 455 -27.73 9.99 13.22
CA GLU A 455 -28.35 8.67 13.23
C GLU A 455 -28.29 7.95 11.87
N ASN A 456 -28.26 8.71 10.78
CA ASN A 456 -28.21 8.15 9.44
C ASN A 456 -26.80 7.70 9.04
N SER A 457 -26.76 6.71 8.17
CA SER A 457 -25.56 6.29 7.44
C SER A 457 -25.36 7.12 6.18
N TYR A 458 -24.15 7.14 5.61
CA TYR A 458 -23.90 7.79 4.31
C TYR A 458 -24.81 7.29 3.18
N LEU A 459 -25.26 6.03 3.23
CA LEU A 459 -26.20 5.50 2.24
C LEU A 459 -27.59 6.14 2.31
N ARG A 460 -28.03 6.54 3.50
CA ARG A 460 -29.38 7.08 3.75
C ARG A 460 -29.48 8.58 3.47
N GLY A 461 -28.35 9.29 3.49
CA GLY A 461 -28.29 10.75 3.49
C GLY A 461 -28.23 11.27 4.91
#